data_AF-A0A660T9Y9-F1
#
_entry.id   AF-A0A660T9Y9-F1
#
_cell.length_a   1.000
_cell.length_b   1.000
_cell.length_c   1.000
_cell.angle_alpha   90.00
_cell.angle_beta   90.00
_cell.angle_gamma   90.00
#
_symmetry.space_group_name_H-M   'P 1'
#
loop_
_entity.id
_entity.type
_entity.pdbx_description
1 polymer ?
#
loop_
_entity_poly.entity_id
_entity_poly.type
_entity_poly.pdbx_seq_one_letter_code
_entity_poly.pdbx_strand_id
1 'polypeptide(L)'
;MIVLLVLFITAGFIFAAGQKDQAQTTAADKPVTVTIWGWRTQDADVWKQTQEALQSAGENIVIEYETFVPAEYDSKALLSLQGGTASDIFYTRRLPGARTQGLIDNGFLVPLDNEIDLSNIPETTLNSIRSGGKVWGVPFANQVVGIFYNK
;
A
#
# COMPACT_ATOMS: atom_id res chain seq x y z
N MET A 1 16.96 -45.23 -23.93
CA MET A 1 15.65 -45.46 -24.57
C MET A 1 15.35 -44.24 -25.44
N ILE A 2 15.47 -44.45 -26.76
CA ILE A 2 14.94 -43.67 -27.89
C ILE A 2 15.28 -42.16 -27.96
N VAL A 3 16.24 -41.92 -28.88
CA VAL A 3 16.44 -40.72 -29.69
C VAL A 3 15.14 -40.33 -30.42
N LEU A 4 14.79 -39.04 -30.46
CA LEU A 4 14.03 -38.51 -31.60
C LEU A 4 14.31 -37.01 -31.81
N LEU A 5 15.24 -36.81 -32.73
CA LEU A 5 15.50 -35.60 -33.49
C LEU A 5 14.42 -35.51 -34.59
N VAL A 6 13.62 -34.44 -34.62
CA VAL A 6 12.82 -34.11 -35.80
C VAL A 6 12.96 -32.62 -36.09
N LEU A 7 13.86 -32.35 -37.04
CA LEU A 7 13.88 -31.15 -37.85
C LEU A 7 12.67 -31.21 -38.81
N PHE A 8 11.78 -30.22 -38.78
CA PHE A 8 10.88 -29.94 -39.90
C PHE A 8 11.14 -28.52 -40.38
N ILE A 9 11.82 -28.43 -41.53
CA ILE A 9 11.81 -27.26 -42.40
C ILE A 9 10.64 -27.46 -43.37
N THR A 10 9.67 -26.56 -43.36
CA THR A 10 8.74 -26.37 -44.50
C THR A 10 8.59 -24.88 -44.79
N ALA A 11 8.75 -24.58 -46.07
CA ALA A 11 8.80 -23.25 -46.63
C ALA A 11 7.40 -22.60 -46.73
N GLY A 12 7.39 -21.29 -46.47
CA GLY A 12 6.74 -20.25 -47.27
C GLY A 12 5.29 -20.43 -47.73
N PHE A 13 4.40 -19.61 -47.17
CA PHE A 13 3.44 -18.85 -47.97
C PHE A 13 3.37 -17.43 -47.43
N ILE A 14 3.93 -16.50 -48.21
CA ILE A 14 3.71 -15.06 -48.08
C ILE A 14 2.29 -14.80 -48.54
N PHE A 15 1.40 -14.43 -47.62
CA PHE A 15 0.11 -13.84 -47.95
C PHE A 15 0.18 -12.34 -47.63
N ALA A 16 0.51 -11.56 -48.66
CA ALA A 16 0.33 -10.12 -48.67
C ALA A 16 -1.15 -9.84 -48.99
N ALA A 17 -1.95 -9.61 -47.97
CA ALA A 17 -3.29 -9.04 -48.10
C ALA A 17 -3.49 -8.03 -46.96
N GLY A 18 -3.78 -6.79 -47.33
CA GLY A 18 -3.73 -5.63 -46.44
C GLY A 18 -4.57 -5.80 -45.17
N GLN A 19 -3.87 -5.88 -44.04
CA GLN A 19 -4.46 -5.63 -42.74
C GLN A 19 -4.54 -4.11 -42.59
N LYS A 20 -5.76 -3.58 -42.72
CA LYS A 20 -6.11 -2.24 -42.25
C LYS A 20 -5.55 -2.09 -40.84
N ASP A 21 -4.87 -0.97 -40.59
CA ASP A 21 -4.53 -0.48 -39.27
C ASP A 21 -5.72 -0.67 -38.34
N GLN A 22 -5.68 -1.74 -37.54
CA GLN A 22 -6.42 -1.76 -36.29
C GLN A 22 -5.70 -0.73 -35.43
N ALA A 23 -6.31 0.44 -35.32
CA ALA A 23 -6.03 1.37 -34.24
C ALA A 23 -5.94 0.52 -32.97
N GLN A 24 -4.72 0.38 -32.48
CA GLN A 24 -4.41 -0.26 -31.22
C GLN A 24 -5.01 0.64 -30.16
N THR A 25 -6.29 0.41 -29.87
CA THR A 25 -6.95 0.96 -28.69
C THR A 25 -6.14 0.44 -27.53
N THR A 26 -5.26 1.28 -26.98
CA THR A 26 -4.54 1.01 -25.74
C THR A 26 -5.61 0.62 -24.74
N ALA A 27 -5.63 -0.66 -24.36
CA ALA A 27 -6.47 -1.10 -23.26
C ALA A 27 -6.12 -0.18 -22.09
N ALA A 28 -7.09 0.57 -21.58
CA ALA A 28 -6.88 1.35 -20.37
C ALA A 28 -6.39 0.36 -19.31
N ASP A 29 -5.17 0.58 -18.82
CA ASP A 29 -4.60 -0.27 -17.77
C ASP A 29 -5.60 -0.34 -16.62
N LYS A 30 -5.82 -1.54 -16.08
CA LYS A 30 -6.72 -1.70 -14.94
C LYS A 30 -6.18 -0.87 -13.77
N PRO A 31 -7.03 -0.16 -13.02
CA PRO A 31 -6.57 0.59 -11.87
C PRO A 31 -5.84 -0.31 -10.88
N VAL A 32 -4.78 0.21 -10.27
CA VAL A 32 -4.09 -0.44 -9.15
C VAL A 32 -4.90 -0.17 -7.89
N THR A 33 -5.40 -1.23 -7.25
CA THR A 33 -6.08 -1.12 -5.97
C THR A 33 -5.06 -1.16 -4.83
N VAL A 34 -5.13 -0.18 -3.93
CA VAL A 34 -4.36 -0.12 -2.68
C VAL A 34 -5.33 -0.24 -1.52
N THR A 35 -5.15 -1.25 -0.69
CA THR A 35 -5.97 -1.50 0.50
C THR A 35 -5.34 -0.85 1.72
N ILE A 36 -6.17 -0.15 2.51
CA ILE A 36 -5.74 0.57 3.70
C ILE A 36 -6.62 0.17 4.88
N TRP A 37 -6.01 -0.25 5.98
CA TRP A 37 -6.71 -0.59 7.21
C TRP A 37 -6.52 0.45 8.32
N GLY A 38 -7.62 0.78 8.98
CA GLY A 38 -7.61 1.67 10.16
C GLY A 38 -8.71 1.34 11.17
N TRP A 39 -8.89 2.22 12.14
CA TRP A 39 -9.94 2.11 13.17
C TRP A 39 -10.76 3.40 13.31
N ARG A 40 -10.58 4.33 12.39
CA ARG A 40 -11.14 5.69 12.42
C ARG A 40 -12.03 5.89 11.21
N THR A 41 -13.34 5.77 11.39
CA THR A 41 -14.32 5.91 10.31
C THR A 41 -14.29 7.29 9.67
N GLN A 42 -13.97 8.33 10.45
CA GLN A 42 -13.85 9.70 9.96
C GLN A 42 -12.69 9.92 8.99
N ASP A 43 -11.72 9.01 8.92
CA ASP A 43 -10.58 9.15 8.00
C ASP A 43 -10.93 8.66 6.57
N ALA A 44 -12.14 8.10 6.35
CA ALA A 44 -12.59 7.68 5.03
C ALA A 44 -12.61 8.84 4.01
N ASP A 45 -13.02 10.03 4.45
CA ASP A 45 -13.04 11.21 3.59
C ASP A 45 -11.63 11.66 3.20
N VAL A 46 -10.64 11.49 4.09
CA VAL A 46 -9.23 11.79 3.80
C VAL A 46 -8.71 10.89 2.68
N TRP A 47 -8.99 9.59 2.76
CA TRP A 47 -8.56 8.64 1.73
C TRP A 47 -9.29 8.83 0.40
N LYS A 48 -10.58 9.17 0.43
CA LYS A 48 -11.32 9.55 -0.78
C LYS A 48 -10.70 10.78 -1.46
N GLN A 49 -10.43 11.85 -0.70
CA GLN A 49 -9.79 13.06 -1.24
C GLN A 49 -8.37 12.78 -1.76
N THR A 50 -7.65 11.88 -1.09
CA THR A 50 -6.31 11.45 -1.51
C THR A 50 -6.37 10.73 -2.85
N GLN A 51 -7.32 9.81 -3.02
CA GLN A 51 -7.57 9.13 -4.29
C GLN A 51 -7.91 10.13 -5.41
N GLU A 52 -8.82 11.07 -5.15
CA GLU A 52 -9.21 12.10 -6.13
C GLU A 52 -8.00 12.96 -6.54
N ALA A 53 -7.13 13.32 -5.60
CA ALA A 53 -5.91 14.08 -5.87
C ALA A 53 -4.90 13.28 -6.72
N LEU A 54 -4.70 11.99 -6.41
CA LEU A 54 -3.83 11.09 -7.18
C LEU A 54 -4.35 10.92 -8.61
N GLN A 55 -5.66 10.67 -8.76
CA GLN A 55 -6.30 10.56 -10.08
C GLN A 55 -6.21 11.85 -10.89
N SER A 56 -6.36 13.00 -10.24
CA SER A 56 -6.17 14.32 -10.87
C SER A 56 -4.72 14.56 -11.31
N ALA A 57 -3.75 13.92 -10.64
CA ALA A 57 -2.34 13.93 -11.04
C ALA A 57 -2.01 12.92 -12.15
N GLY A 58 -3.00 12.14 -12.62
CA GLY A 58 -2.84 11.14 -13.67
C GLY A 58 -2.54 9.73 -13.16
N GLU A 59 -2.55 9.51 -11.85
CA GLU A 59 -2.35 8.18 -11.27
C GLU A 59 -3.62 7.33 -11.39
N ASN A 60 -3.47 6.10 -11.88
CA ASN A 60 -4.59 5.17 -12.03
C ASN A 60 -4.73 4.27 -10.79
N ILE A 61 -5.03 4.90 -9.64
CA ILE A 61 -5.09 4.23 -8.32
C ILE A 61 -6.51 4.28 -7.77
N VAL A 62 -6.94 3.17 -7.14
CA VAL A 62 -8.14 3.06 -6.32
C VAL A 62 -7.71 2.74 -4.89
N ILE A 63 -8.23 3.49 -3.91
CA ILE A 63 -7.96 3.30 -2.49
C ILE A 63 -9.19 2.65 -1.82
N GLU A 64 -8.99 1.48 -1.24
CA GLU A 64 -10.00 0.79 -0.45
C GLU A 64 -9.67 0.92 1.04
N TYR A 65 -10.33 1.85 1.74
CA TYR A 65 -10.15 2.05 3.18
C TYR A 65 -11.18 1.23 3.97
N GLU A 66 -10.69 0.28 4.76
CA GLU A 66 -11.50 -0.54 5.66
C GLU A 66 -11.21 -0.18 7.13
N THR A 67 -12.28 -0.11 7.92
CA THR A 67 -12.16 0.19 9.36
C THR A 67 -12.61 -0.96 10.23
N PHE A 68 -11.83 -1.25 11.27
CA PHE A 68 -12.20 -2.21 12.31
C PHE A 68 -12.55 -1.51 13.62
N VAL A 69 -13.25 -2.24 14.50
CA VAL A 69 -13.55 -1.78 15.85
C VAL A 69 -12.22 -1.53 16.60
N PRO A 70 -12.02 -0.36 17.24
CA PRO A 70 -10.74 0.00 17.85
C PRO A 70 -10.18 -1.02 18.87
N ALA A 71 -11.07 -1.69 19.61
CA ALA A 71 -10.71 -2.71 20.60
C ALA A 71 -10.18 -4.02 19.98
N GLU A 72 -10.55 -4.29 18.72
CA GLU A 72 -10.22 -5.53 18.00
C GLU A 72 -9.14 -5.32 16.93
N TYR A 73 -8.85 -4.06 16.59
CA TYR A 73 -7.99 -3.70 15.46
C TYR A 73 -6.61 -4.37 15.52
N ASP A 74 -5.90 -4.23 16.65
CA ASP A 74 -4.51 -4.71 16.73
C ASP A 74 -4.42 -6.24 16.66
N SER A 75 -5.40 -6.97 17.21
CA SER A 75 -5.42 -8.44 17.14
C SER A 75 -5.80 -8.92 15.75
N LYS A 76 -6.76 -8.27 15.07
CA LYS A 76 -7.12 -8.58 13.69
C LYS A 76 -5.95 -8.33 12.73
N ALA A 77 -5.31 -7.16 12.83
CA ALA A 77 -4.16 -6.82 12.01
C ALA A 77 -3.02 -7.84 12.21
N LEU A 78 -2.68 -8.19 13.45
CA LEU A 78 -1.63 -9.18 13.73
C LEU A 78 -1.97 -10.58 13.15
N LEU A 79 -3.20 -11.06 13.33
CA LEU A 79 -3.62 -12.35 12.79
C LEU A 79 -3.56 -12.37 11.26
N SER A 80 -3.98 -11.29 10.60
CA SER A 80 -3.90 -11.17 9.15
C SER A 80 -2.45 -11.09 8.65
N LEU A 81 -1.54 -10.40 9.37
CA LEU A 81 -0.11 -10.39 9.05
C LEU A 81 0.50 -11.79 9.15
N GLN A 82 0.18 -12.52 10.22
CA GLN A 82 0.59 -13.92 10.39
C GLN A 82 0.01 -14.84 9.32
N GLY A 83 -1.21 -14.56 8.86
CA GLY A 83 -1.92 -15.30 7.80
C GLY A 83 -1.54 -14.88 6.38
N GLY A 84 -0.75 -13.83 6.19
CA GLY A 84 -0.40 -13.30 4.88
C GLY A 84 -1.57 -12.65 4.12
N THR A 85 -2.56 -12.13 4.84
CA THR A 85 -3.80 -11.53 4.29
C THR A 85 -4.03 -10.11 4.80
N ALA A 86 -3.00 -9.46 5.33
CA ALA A 86 -3.07 -8.05 5.72
C ALA A 86 -3.23 -7.14 4.50
N SER A 87 -3.76 -5.94 4.71
CA SER A 87 -3.79 -4.89 3.71
C SER A 87 -2.39 -4.41 3.33
N ASP A 88 -2.30 -3.72 2.19
CA ASP A 88 -1.04 -3.13 1.70
C ASP A 88 -0.49 -2.09 2.68
N ILE A 89 -1.37 -1.27 3.23
CA ILE A 89 -1.07 -0.26 4.25
C ILE A 89 -2.00 -0.48 5.44
N PHE A 90 -1.49 -0.39 6.66
CA PHE A 90 -2.33 -0.42 7.85
C PHE A 90 -1.80 0.54 8.90
N TYR A 91 -2.71 1.10 9.68
CA TYR A 91 -2.34 2.01 10.75
C TYR A 91 -1.60 1.25 11.85
N THR A 92 -0.51 1.83 12.33
CA THR A 92 0.24 1.30 13.48
C THR A 92 0.03 2.20 14.71
N ARG A 93 0.49 1.71 15.86
CA ARG A 93 0.59 2.56 17.05
C ARG A 93 1.89 3.35 17.01
N ARG A 94 1.99 4.43 17.77
CA ARG A 94 3.24 5.21 17.85
C ARG A 94 4.43 4.36 18.33
N LEU A 95 5.60 4.72 17.84
CA LEU A 95 6.89 4.40 18.45
C LEU A 95 7.35 5.57 19.36
N PRO A 96 8.22 5.31 20.35
CA PRO A 96 8.45 3.98 20.92
C PRO A 96 7.16 3.43 21.56
N GLY A 97 6.93 2.13 21.40
CA GLY A 97 5.74 1.44 21.91
C GLY A 97 5.75 -0.04 21.58
N ALA A 98 5.38 -0.89 22.55
CA ALA A 98 5.51 -2.34 22.44
C ALA A 98 4.70 -2.97 21.30
N ARG A 99 3.53 -2.40 20.95
CA ARG A 99 2.67 -2.95 19.88
C ARG A 99 3.36 -2.88 18.53
N THR A 100 3.81 -1.70 18.11
CA THR A 100 4.51 -1.53 16.83
C THR A 100 5.91 -2.12 16.86
N GLN A 101 6.62 -2.04 17.99
CA GLN A 101 7.91 -2.71 18.13
C GLN A 101 7.80 -4.23 17.92
N GLY A 102 6.75 -4.87 18.46
CA GLY A 102 6.49 -6.28 18.23
C GLY A 102 6.30 -6.61 16.75
N LEU A 103 5.65 -5.74 15.96
CA LEU A 103 5.51 -5.96 14.51
C LEU A 103 6.87 -5.88 13.80
N ILE A 104 7.74 -4.95 14.21
CA ILE A 104 9.11 -4.81 13.70
C ILE A 104 9.93 -6.07 14.02
N ASP A 105 9.92 -6.48 15.29
CA ASP A 105 10.73 -7.61 15.77
C ASP A 105 10.33 -8.93 15.11
N ASN A 106 9.07 -9.07 14.69
CA ASN A 106 8.56 -10.22 13.96
C ASN A 106 8.67 -10.09 12.43
N GLY A 107 9.25 -9.01 11.91
CA GLY A 107 9.46 -8.82 10.47
C GLY A 107 8.19 -8.52 9.67
N PHE A 108 7.13 -8.02 10.33
CA PHE A 108 5.87 -7.69 9.67
C PHE A 108 5.83 -6.28 9.08
N LEU A 109 6.81 -5.44 9.38
CA LEU A 109 6.94 -4.10 8.79
C LEU A 109 8.17 -4.03 7.88
N VAL A 110 8.05 -3.21 6.84
CA VAL A 110 9.15 -2.87 5.95
C VAL A 110 9.72 -1.52 6.39
N PRO A 111 11.05 -1.38 6.55
CA PRO A 111 11.67 -0.08 6.80
C PRO A 111 11.51 0.80 5.56
N LEU A 112 11.22 2.08 5.77
CA LEU A 112 10.95 3.06 4.70
C LEU A 112 12.11 4.03 4.47
N ASP A 113 13.31 3.69 4.98
CA ASP A 113 14.50 4.53 4.83
C ASP A 113 14.83 4.73 3.35
N ASN A 114 14.79 5.99 2.88
CA ASN A 114 15.00 6.41 1.48
C ASN A 114 13.93 5.96 0.48
N GLU A 115 12.86 5.29 0.91
CA GLU A 115 11.73 4.91 0.04
C GLU A 115 10.73 6.05 -0.15
N ILE A 116 10.63 6.94 0.83
CA ILE A 116 9.65 8.05 0.86
C ILE A 116 10.35 9.33 1.29
N ASP A 117 10.02 10.45 0.64
CA ASP A 117 10.44 11.78 1.08
C ASP A 117 9.62 12.23 2.29
N LEU A 118 10.29 12.28 3.44
CA LEU A 118 9.72 12.75 4.71
C LEU A 118 10.31 14.10 5.16
N SER A 119 11.05 14.79 4.29
CA SER A 119 11.76 16.03 4.62
C SER A 119 10.85 17.17 5.09
N ASN A 120 9.57 17.14 4.69
CA ASN A 120 8.56 18.12 5.09
C ASN A 120 7.91 17.84 6.45
N ILE A 121 8.29 16.74 7.14
CA ILE A 121 7.74 16.38 8.44
C ILE A 121 8.70 16.82 9.56
N PRO A 122 8.21 17.52 10.61
CA PRO A 122 9.06 17.90 11.74
C PRO A 122 9.72 16.71 12.43
N GLU A 123 10.99 16.85 12.82
CA GLU A 123 11.75 15.76 13.45
C GLU A 123 11.08 15.23 14.74
N THR A 124 10.40 16.10 15.50
CA THR A 124 9.62 15.70 16.68
C THR A 124 8.51 14.71 16.35
N THR A 125 7.88 14.86 15.18
CA THR A 125 6.86 13.92 14.67
C THR A 125 7.52 12.67 14.09
N LEU A 126 8.65 12.78 13.39
CA LEU A 126 9.38 11.62 12.88
C LEU A 126 9.85 10.66 13.98
N ASN A 127 10.20 11.17 15.15
CA ASN A 127 10.53 10.34 16.32
C ASN A 127 9.41 9.37 16.73
N SER A 128 8.16 9.64 16.33
CA SER A 128 7.03 8.74 16.60
C SER A 128 6.93 7.53 15.69
N ILE A 129 7.80 7.42 14.68
CA ILE A 129 7.86 6.29 13.73
C ILE A 129 9.27 5.70 13.59
N ARG A 130 10.25 6.16 14.39
CA ARG A 130 11.63 5.66 14.39
C ARG A 130 11.84 4.56 15.44
N SER A 131 12.57 3.51 15.07
CA SER A 131 13.11 2.53 16.01
C SER A 131 14.37 1.87 15.43
N GLY A 132 15.37 1.60 16.26
CA GLY A 132 16.62 0.98 15.82
C GLY A 132 17.38 1.77 14.75
N GLY A 133 17.24 3.10 14.75
CA GLY A 133 17.86 3.98 13.74
C GLY A 133 17.15 4.01 12.38
N LYS A 134 16.01 3.32 12.23
CA LYS A 134 15.24 3.22 10.99
C LYS A 134 13.86 3.87 11.09
N VAL A 135 13.30 4.24 9.94
CA VAL A 135 11.93 4.76 9.76
C VAL A 135 11.00 3.59 9.41
N TRP A 136 9.88 3.44 10.14
CA TRP A 136 8.98 2.28 9.98
C TRP A 136 7.55 2.64 9.57
N GLY A 137 7.31 3.88 9.18
CA GLY A 137 5.98 4.34 8.78
C GLY A 137 5.95 5.83 8.43
N VAL A 138 4.78 6.28 7.99
CA VAL A 138 4.50 7.69 7.70
C VAL A 138 3.62 8.26 8.81
N PRO A 139 3.99 9.37 9.47
CA PRO A 139 3.14 9.98 10.48
C PRO A 139 1.83 10.47 9.89
N PHE A 140 0.71 9.96 10.42
CA PHE A 140 -0.63 10.29 9.93
C PHE A 140 -1.31 11.38 10.77
N ALA A 141 -1.21 11.31 12.10
CA ALA A 141 -1.84 12.27 13.00
C ALA A 141 -1.04 12.48 14.28
N ASN A 142 -0.85 13.75 14.66
CA ASN A 142 -0.39 14.13 15.99
C ASN A 142 -1.60 14.29 16.92
N GLN A 143 -1.67 13.47 17.97
CA GLN A 143 -2.75 13.52 18.95
C GLN A 143 -2.30 14.28 20.19
N VAL A 144 -3.12 15.25 20.63
CA VAL A 144 -2.90 16.01 21.87
C VAL A 144 -3.95 15.59 22.89
N VAL A 145 -3.53 15.48 24.16
CA VAL A 145 -4.44 15.23 25.27
C VAL A 145 -4.84 16.58 25.86
N GLY A 146 -6.15 16.83 25.91
CA GLY A 146 -6.73 18.04 26.50
C GLY A 146 -7.84 17.70 27.47
N ILE A 147 -8.16 18.66 28.35
CA ILE A 147 -9.31 18.58 29.24
C ILE A 147 -10.40 19.47 28.66
N PHE A 148 -11.52 18.88 28.29
CA PHE A 148 -12.73 19.60 27.92
C PHE A 148 -13.61 19.72 29.17
N TYR A 149 -14.12 20.91 29.45
CA TYR A 149 -15.12 21.12 30.50
C TYR A 149 -16.25 21.98 29.96
N ASN A 150 -17.47 21.70 30.41
CA ASN A 150 -18.61 22.57 30.16
C ASN A 150 -18.56 23.73 31.18
N LYS A 151 -18.66 24.97 30.71
CA LYS A 151 -18.65 26.16 31.57
C LYS A 151 -19.94 26.30 32.34
#